data_AF-A0A432HV67-F1
#
_entry.id   AF-A0A432HV67-F1
#
_cell.length_a   1.000
_cell.length_b   1.000
_cell.length_c   1.000
_cell.angle_alpha   90.00
_cell.angle_beta   90.00
_cell.angle_gamma   90.00
#
_symmetry.space_group_name_H-M   'P 1'
#
loop_
_entity.id
_entity.type
_entity.pdbx_description
1 polymer ?
#
loop_
_entity_poly.entity_id
_entity_poly.type
_entity_poly.pdbx_seq_one_letter_code
_entity_poly.pdbx_strand_id
1 'polypeptide(L)'
;MLGVLSIALAMLAPAAVAQQGGTDIPRTADGRPDLSGTYDIATLTPLQRPVDLGDKLVLTEEEAAALAAGAGSLERIFNIPDERNVESGPPREAPPVGGDGSSGAAGNVGGYNSFWMD
;
A
#
# COMPACT_ATOMS: atom_id res chain seq x y z
N MET A 1 50.98 -8.23 9.80
CA MET A 1 50.04 -7.08 9.74
C MET A 1 49.40 -6.84 8.37
N LEU A 2 49.97 -7.32 7.24
CA LEU A 2 49.38 -7.10 5.91
C LEU A 2 48.09 -7.92 5.65
N GLY A 3 48.02 -9.18 6.12
CA GLY A 3 46.88 -10.07 5.83
C GLY A 3 45.56 -9.70 6.53
N VAL A 4 45.61 -9.04 7.69
CA VAL A 4 44.40 -8.58 8.41
C VAL A 4 43.77 -7.38 7.70
N LEU A 5 44.59 -6.53 7.07
CA LEU A 5 44.13 -5.37 6.30
C LEU A 5 43.40 -5.81 5.01
N SER A 6 43.87 -6.86 4.34
CA SER A 6 43.25 -7.40 3.12
C SER A 6 41.91 -8.08 3.37
N ILE A 7 41.73 -8.76 4.51
CA ILE A 7 40.45 -9.38 4.89
C ILE A 7 39.42 -8.31 5.26
N ALA A 8 39.83 -7.27 5.99
CA ALA A 8 38.95 -6.15 6.34
C ALA A 8 38.44 -5.41 5.08
N LEU A 9 39.30 -5.25 4.06
CA LEU A 9 38.92 -4.61 2.79
C LEU A 9 37.96 -5.47 1.95
N ALA A 10 38.12 -6.80 1.97
CA ALA A 10 37.23 -7.73 1.28
C ALA A 10 35.82 -7.80 1.90
N MET A 11 35.69 -7.58 3.22
CA MET A 11 34.38 -7.55 3.90
C MET A 11 33.65 -6.21 3.79
N LEU A 12 34.34 -5.13 3.40
CA LEU A 12 33.73 -3.81 3.20
C LEU A 12 33.12 -3.63 1.80
N ALA A 13 33.60 -4.38 0.81
CA ALA A 13 33.13 -4.29 -0.58
C ALA A 13 31.63 -4.62 -0.78
N PRO A 14 31.03 -5.64 -0.11
CA PRO A 14 29.61 -5.94 -0.25
C PRO A 14 28.67 -4.85 0.31
N ALA A 15 29.10 -4.11 1.33
CA ALA A 15 28.31 -3.03 1.91
C ALA A 15 28.21 -1.83 0.96
N ALA A 16 29.29 -1.55 0.21
CA ALA A 16 29.32 -0.46 -0.76
C ALA A 16 28.40 -0.71 -1.97
N VAL A 17 28.31 -1.95 -2.47
CA VAL A 17 27.39 -2.32 -3.56
C VAL A 17 25.92 -2.38 -3.10
N ALA A 18 25.65 -2.74 -1.84
CA ALA A 18 24.30 -2.70 -1.28
C ALA A 18 23.73 -1.27 -1.15
N GLN A 19 24.60 -0.26 -1.04
CA GLN A 19 24.22 1.16 -1.05
C GLN A 19 23.94 1.72 -2.46
N GLN A 20 24.26 0.98 -3.53
CA GLN A 20 23.97 1.41 -4.90
C GLN A 20 22.51 1.18 -5.32
N GLY A 21 21.65 0.71 -4.41
CA GLY A 21 20.19 0.62 -4.60
C GLY A 21 19.46 1.96 -4.64
N GLY A 22 20.15 3.06 -4.97
CA GLY A 22 19.53 4.34 -5.25
C GLY A 22 18.83 4.24 -6.59
N THR A 23 17.53 3.98 -6.56
CA THR A 23 16.65 4.18 -7.71
C THR A 23 16.96 5.54 -8.36
N ASP A 24 16.95 5.60 -9.70
CA ASP A 24 17.02 6.83 -10.49
C ASP A 24 15.75 7.67 -10.27
N ILE A 25 15.59 8.18 -9.04
CA ILE A 25 14.46 9.06 -8.69
C ILE A 25 14.76 10.42 -9.31
N PRO A 26 13.84 10.99 -10.11
CA PRO A 26 13.98 12.33 -10.65
C PRO A 26 14.27 13.35 -9.54
N ARG A 27 15.11 14.35 -9.83
CA ARG A 27 15.52 15.37 -8.85
C ARG A 27 15.28 16.77 -9.38
N THR A 28 14.95 17.67 -8.46
CA THR A 28 14.86 19.10 -8.72
C THR A 28 16.25 19.71 -8.96
N ALA A 29 16.31 20.94 -9.48
CA ALA A 29 17.57 21.64 -9.74
C ALA A 29 18.44 21.86 -8.48
N ASP A 30 17.81 21.89 -7.29
CA ASP A 30 18.47 21.96 -5.98
C ASP A 30 18.73 20.58 -5.35
N GLY A 31 18.55 19.50 -6.11
CA GLY A 31 18.98 18.14 -5.76
C GLY A 31 18.02 17.33 -4.89
N ARG A 32 16.86 17.87 -4.54
CA ARG A 32 15.83 17.14 -3.77
C ARG A 32 15.07 16.16 -4.69
N PRO A 33 14.49 15.07 -4.15
CA PRO A 33 13.57 14.23 -4.92
C PRO A 33 12.46 15.08 -5.53
N ASP A 34 12.20 14.87 -6.81
CA ASP A 34 11.13 15.53 -7.53
C ASP A 34 9.82 14.75 -7.33
N LEU A 35 8.88 15.40 -6.64
CA LEU A 35 7.55 14.86 -6.34
C LEU A 35 6.46 15.52 -7.22
N SER A 36 6.82 16.22 -8.30
CA SER A 36 5.85 16.90 -9.17
C SER A 36 5.12 15.96 -10.15
N GLY A 37 5.31 14.64 -10.02
CA GLY A 37 4.60 13.66 -10.83
C GLY A 37 3.11 13.56 -10.46
N THR A 38 2.39 12.69 -11.15
CA THR A 38 1.00 12.37 -10.81
C THR A 38 0.97 11.32 -9.71
N TYR A 39 0.23 11.58 -8.64
CA TYR A 39 -0.04 10.64 -7.57
C TYR A 39 -1.54 10.55 -7.32
N ASP A 40 -1.98 9.39 -6.86
CA ASP A 40 -3.37 9.16 -6.45
C ASP A 40 -3.53 9.55 -4.97
N ILE A 41 -4.62 10.25 -4.66
CA ILE A 41 -5.04 10.62 -3.31
C ILE A 41 -6.40 10.02 -2.96
N ALA A 42 -6.76 8.91 -3.62
CA ALA A 42 -7.99 8.19 -3.37
C ALA A 42 -8.20 8.00 -1.87
N THR A 43 -9.35 8.46 -1.37
CA THR A 43 -9.76 8.24 0.01
C THR A 43 -11.05 7.44 -0.01
N LEU A 44 -11.11 6.41 0.82
CA LEU A 44 -12.32 5.62 1.03
C LEU A 44 -13.37 6.39 1.81
N THR A 45 -12.93 7.29 2.71
CA THR A 45 -13.83 8.06 3.56
C THR A 45 -14.21 9.34 2.85
N PRO A 46 -15.49 9.54 2.50
CA PRO A 46 -15.93 10.78 1.86
C PRO A 46 -15.68 11.97 2.78
N LEU A 47 -15.23 13.09 2.20
CA LEU A 47 -14.96 14.32 2.96
C LEU A 47 -16.24 14.92 3.57
N GLN A 48 -17.39 14.70 2.92
CA GLN A 48 -18.69 15.11 3.40
C GLN A 48 -19.48 13.90 3.90
N ARG A 49 -20.31 14.13 4.93
CA ARG A 49 -21.25 13.12 5.40
C ARG A 49 -22.21 12.72 4.27
N PRO A 50 -22.45 11.41 4.05
CA PRO A 50 -23.46 10.94 3.11
C PRO A 50 -24.83 11.55 3.38
N VAL A 51 -25.51 12.02 2.33
CA VAL A 51 -26.82 12.68 2.42
C VAL A 51 -27.88 11.77 3.06
N ASP A 52 -27.80 10.47 2.80
CA ASP A 52 -28.74 9.46 3.33
C ASP A 52 -28.61 9.28 4.85
N LEU A 53 -27.46 9.64 5.43
CA LEU A 53 -27.27 9.60 6.88
C LEU A 53 -27.78 10.88 7.56
N GLY A 54 -27.84 12.02 6.86
CA GLY A 54 -28.36 13.29 7.39
C GLY A 54 -27.91 13.59 8.84
N ASP A 55 -28.87 13.86 9.72
CA ASP A 55 -28.65 14.15 11.15
C ASP A 55 -28.55 12.89 12.02
N LYS A 56 -28.56 11.69 11.44
CA LYS A 56 -28.45 10.43 12.19
C LYS A 56 -27.10 10.37 12.89
N LEU A 57 -27.14 10.10 14.21
CA LEU A 57 -25.95 10.08 15.06
C LEU A 57 -25.48 8.67 15.41
N VAL A 58 -26.38 7.68 15.35
CA VAL A 58 -26.11 6.31 15.78
C VAL A 58 -26.78 5.34 14.80
N LEU A 59 -26.08 4.25 14.49
CA LEU A 59 -26.59 3.12 13.71
C LEU A 59 -27.09 2.03 14.66
N THR A 60 -28.17 1.33 14.29
CA THR A 60 -28.49 0.06 14.96
C THR A 60 -27.47 -1.00 14.59
N GLU A 61 -27.45 -2.10 15.34
CA GLU A 61 -26.56 -3.22 15.05
C GLU A 61 -26.85 -3.81 13.66
N GLU A 62 -28.13 -3.93 13.29
CA GLU A 62 -28.54 -4.42 11.97
C GLU A 62 -28.12 -3.49 10.84
N GLU A 63 -28.20 -2.17 11.05
CA GLU A 63 -27.78 -1.18 10.07
C GLU A 63 -26.26 -1.15 9.89
N ALA A 64 -25.52 -1.25 11.00
CA ALA A 64 -24.06 -1.39 10.96
C ALA A 64 -23.65 -2.69 10.24
N ALA A 65 -24.31 -3.81 10.54
CA ALA A 65 -24.08 -5.09 9.87
C ALA A 65 -24.42 -5.02 8.37
N ALA A 66 -25.51 -4.33 8.00
CA ALA A 66 -25.91 -4.14 6.62
C ALA A 66 -24.93 -3.24 5.85
N LEU A 67 -24.37 -2.20 6.48
CA LEU A 67 -23.32 -1.37 5.88
C LEU A 67 -22.02 -2.15 5.68
N ALA A 68 -21.63 -2.98 6.65
CA ALA A 68 -20.46 -3.85 6.56
C ALA A 68 -20.63 -4.93 5.47
N ALA A 69 -21.83 -5.52 5.32
CA ALA A 69 -22.11 -6.60 4.38
C ALA A 69 -22.64 -6.14 3.00
N GLY A 70 -22.99 -4.86 2.88
CA GLY A 70 -23.77 -4.30 1.78
C GLY A 70 -22.99 -4.01 0.50
N ALA A 71 -23.66 -3.36 -0.46
CA ALA A 71 -23.04 -2.91 -1.72
C ALA A 71 -21.94 -1.85 -1.53
N GLY A 72 -21.82 -1.29 -0.33
CA GLY A 72 -20.77 -0.36 0.07
C GLY A 72 -19.54 -1.00 0.71
N SER A 73 -19.48 -2.33 0.83
CA SER A 73 -18.29 -2.99 1.36
C SER A 73 -17.11 -2.82 0.40
N LEU A 74 -15.92 -2.60 0.95
CA LEU A 74 -14.70 -2.38 0.16
C LEU A 74 -14.47 -3.56 -0.78
N GLU A 75 -14.74 -4.78 -0.32
CA GLU A 75 -14.61 -6.02 -1.09
C GLU A 75 -15.35 -5.95 -2.42
N ARG A 76 -16.60 -5.48 -2.37
CA ARG A 76 -17.46 -5.41 -3.55
C ARG A 76 -17.13 -4.23 -4.45
N ILE A 77 -16.80 -3.07 -3.89
CA ILE A 77 -16.45 -1.86 -4.64
C ILE A 77 -15.16 -2.06 -5.43
N PHE A 78 -14.17 -2.72 -4.83
CA PHE A 78 -12.83 -2.87 -5.38
C PHE A 78 -12.58 -4.23 -6.02
N ASN A 79 -13.61 -5.07 -6.12
CA ASN A 79 -13.52 -6.43 -6.67
C ASN A 79 -12.38 -7.23 -6.02
N ILE A 80 -12.28 -7.14 -4.70
CA ILE A 80 -11.23 -7.81 -3.92
C ILE A 80 -11.62 -9.29 -3.82
N PRO A 81 -10.77 -10.23 -4.27
CA PRO A 81 -11.05 -11.66 -4.13
C PRO A 81 -11.14 -12.06 -2.66
N ASP A 82 -12.13 -12.89 -2.30
CA ASP A 82 -12.31 -13.39 -0.93
C ASP A 82 -11.04 -14.02 -0.34
N GLU A 83 -10.24 -14.66 -1.20
CA GLU A 83 -8.96 -15.28 -0.86
C GLU A 83 -7.96 -14.31 -0.21
N ARG A 84 -8.04 -13.00 -0.51
CA ARG A 84 -7.18 -11.98 0.13
C ARG A 84 -7.58 -11.70 1.57
N ASN A 85 -8.85 -11.86 1.90
CA ASN A 85 -9.36 -11.66 3.27
C ASN A 85 -9.18 -12.92 4.14
N VAL A 86 -8.73 -14.02 3.55
CA VAL A 86 -8.31 -15.19 4.32
C VAL A 86 -7.00 -14.85 5.01
N GLU A 87 -6.97 -14.98 6.34
CA GLU A 87 -5.77 -14.82 7.17
C GLU A 87 -4.79 -16.00 6.95
N SER A 88 -4.32 -16.12 5.72
CA SER A 88 -3.15 -16.91 5.39
C SER A 88 -1.94 -16.05 5.78
N GLY A 89 -0.96 -16.65 6.46
CA GLY A 89 0.25 -15.94 6.90
C GLY A 89 0.96 -15.15 5.78
N PRO A 90 1.99 -14.35 6.12
CA PRO A 90 2.53 -13.32 5.24
C PRO A 90 2.82 -13.86 3.83
N PRO A 91 2.46 -13.10 2.76
CA PRO A 91 2.67 -13.55 1.40
C PRO A 91 4.13 -13.94 1.19
N ARG A 92 4.32 -15.10 0.56
CA ARG A 92 5.64 -15.71 0.40
C ARG A 92 6.43 -15.13 -0.77
N GLU A 93 5.77 -14.33 -1.61
CA GLU A 93 6.33 -13.76 -2.84
C GLU A 93 5.90 -12.30 -2.98
N ALA A 94 6.71 -11.53 -3.71
CA ALA A 94 6.41 -10.12 -3.99
C ALA A 94 5.18 -10.00 -4.91
N PRO A 95 4.32 -8.98 -4.72
CA PRO A 95 3.22 -8.71 -5.64
C PRO A 95 3.71 -8.44 -7.07
N PRO A 96 2.90 -8.71 -8.11
CA PRO A 96 3.24 -8.35 -9.48
C PRO A 96 3.53 -6.85 -9.63
N VAL A 97 4.42 -6.49 -10.56
CA VAL A 97 4.73 -5.09 -10.87
C VAL A 97 3.47 -4.42 -11.39
N GLY A 98 3.04 -3.37 -10.70
CA GLY A 98 1.76 -2.73 -11.00
C GLY A 98 0.57 -3.60 -10.64
N GLY A 99 0.62 -4.32 -9.51
CA GLY A 99 -0.51 -4.95 -8.80
C GLY A 99 -1.17 -6.15 -9.47
N ASP A 100 -2.25 -6.63 -8.85
CA ASP A 100 -3.00 -7.84 -9.24
C ASP A 100 -4.16 -7.53 -10.22
N GLY A 101 -4.36 -6.25 -10.58
CA GLY A 101 -5.43 -5.83 -11.48
C GLY A 101 -6.81 -5.67 -10.85
N SER A 102 -6.93 -5.76 -9.51
CA SER A 102 -8.12 -5.27 -8.81
C SER A 102 -8.31 -3.75 -8.99
N SER A 103 -9.51 -3.21 -8.74
CA SER A 103 -9.77 -1.77 -8.96
C SER A 103 -9.54 -0.96 -7.68
N GLY A 104 -9.27 0.34 -7.83
CA GLY A 104 -9.09 1.29 -6.71
C GLY A 104 -7.82 1.02 -5.90
N ALA A 105 -7.81 1.42 -4.63
CA ALA A 105 -6.62 1.31 -3.76
C ALA A 105 -6.02 -0.11 -3.77
N ALA A 106 -6.89 -1.12 -3.89
CA ALA A 106 -6.57 -2.55 -3.90
C ALA A 106 -5.67 -3.01 -5.07
N GLY A 107 -5.71 -2.32 -6.21
CA GLY A 107 -5.01 -2.75 -7.41
C GLY A 107 -4.33 -1.62 -8.14
N ASN A 108 -3.25 -1.14 -7.51
CA ASN A 108 -1.91 -1.31 -8.10
C ASN A 108 -0.71 -0.82 -7.24
N VAL A 109 -0.92 -0.51 -5.95
CA VAL A 109 0.12 -0.50 -4.89
C VAL A 109 -0.44 -0.55 -3.44
N GLY A 110 -1.77 -0.57 -3.22
CA GLY A 110 -2.37 -0.36 -1.90
C GLY A 110 -3.13 -1.56 -1.32
N GLY A 111 -2.84 -1.85 -0.05
CA GLY A 111 -3.56 -2.70 0.90
C GLY A 111 -3.47 -4.23 0.73
N TYR A 112 -3.19 -4.96 1.83
CA TYR A 112 -3.01 -6.43 1.84
C TYR A 112 -4.31 -7.23 1.76
N ASN A 113 -5.39 -6.69 2.30
CA ASN A 113 -6.73 -7.25 2.33
C ASN A 113 -7.69 -6.11 2.67
N SER A 114 -8.99 -6.38 2.78
CA SER A 114 -9.96 -5.33 3.11
C SER A 114 -9.76 -4.70 4.49
N PHE A 115 -9.04 -5.39 5.39
CA PHE A 115 -8.68 -4.86 6.70
C PHE A 115 -7.47 -3.90 6.63
N TRP A 116 -6.47 -4.20 5.81
CA TRP A 116 -5.24 -3.42 5.64
C TRP A 116 -5.30 -2.52 4.40
N MET A 117 -6.45 -1.92 4.10
CA MET A 117 -6.59 -0.88 3.08
C MET A 117 -6.51 0.51 3.69
N ASP A 118 -5.84 1.42 2.98
CA ASP A 118 -5.82 2.87 3.24
C ASP A 118 -6.50 3.56 2.04
#